data_AF-A0A482VVJ3-F1
#
_entry.id   AF-A0A482VVJ3-F1
#
_cell.length_a   1.000
_cell.length_b   1.000
_cell.length_c   1.000
_cell.angle_alpha   90.00
_cell.angle_beta   90.00
_cell.angle_gamma   90.00
#
_symmetry.space_group_name_H-M   'P 1'
#
loop_
_entity.id
_entity.type
_entity.pdbx_description
1 polymer ?
#
loop_
_entity_poly.entity_id
_entity_poly.type
_entity_poly.pdbx_seq_one_letter_code
_entity_poly.pdbx_strand_id
1 'polypeptide(L)'
;METLTKENFDTWKIHAQAVLIKADLWSYVSGEIPKPTLSEKPTETEAIAVKEWTRQDLKARSEILLSISASKLKYTRGRETSKDVWEKIEYAPKGPARMAILLRQLLQQKMPEGGNVREHIAHFFETVHKLYSMNVPIN
;
A
#
# COMPACT_ATOMS: atom_id res chain seq x y z
N MET A 1 -14.29 -5.48 -3.09
CA MET A 1 -13.00 -5.27 -2.40
C MET A 1 -13.28 -4.34 -1.22
N GLU A 2 -12.81 -4.67 -0.03
CA GLU A 2 -12.94 -3.78 1.14
C GLU A 2 -12.04 -2.55 0.97
N THR A 3 -12.47 -1.40 1.48
CA THR A 3 -11.66 -0.18 1.43
C THR A 3 -10.54 -0.23 2.46
N LEU A 4 -9.40 0.41 2.17
CA LEU A 4 -8.28 0.45 3.11
C LEU A 4 -8.65 1.18 4.40
N THR A 5 -8.55 0.47 5.52
CA THR A 5 -8.64 0.96 6.90
C THR A 5 -7.26 0.95 7.56
N LYS A 6 -7.20 1.26 8.86
CA LYS A 6 -5.94 1.15 9.62
C LYS A 6 -5.55 -0.32 9.88
N GLU A 7 -6.52 -1.22 9.91
CA GLU A 7 -6.36 -2.59 10.44
C GLU A 7 -6.23 -3.64 9.33
N ASN A 8 -6.76 -3.38 8.13
CA ASN A 8 -6.78 -4.33 7.03
C ASN A 8 -5.71 -4.09 5.95
N PHE A 9 -4.64 -3.34 6.26
CA PHE A 9 -3.65 -2.94 5.26
C PHE A 9 -3.05 -4.12 4.49
N ASP A 10 -2.69 -5.21 5.18
CA ASP A 10 -2.03 -6.37 4.54
C ASP A 10 -2.98 -7.07 3.56
N THR A 11 -4.22 -7.32 3.98
CA THR A 11 -5.28 -7.91 3.13
C THR A 11 -5.65 -6.98 1.98
N TRP A 12 -5.80 -5.69 2.25
CA TRP A 12 -6.09 -4.68 1.23
C TRP A 12 -4.99 -4.64 0.17
N LYS A 13 -3.71 -4.67 0.59
CA LYS A 13 -2.56 -4.62 -0.32
C LYS A 13 -2.62 -5.77 -1.33
N ILE A 14 -2.87 -6.99 -0.85
CA ILE A 14 -2.99 -8.19 -1.70
C ILE A 14 -4.12 -8.02 -2.72
N HIS A 15 -5.30 -7.57 -2.27
CA HIS A 15 -6.43 -7.34 -3.16
C HIS A 15 -6.18 -6.21 -4.17
N ALA A 16 -5.56 -5.10 -3.74
CA ALA A 16 -5.25 -3.97 -4.59
C ALA A 16 -4.25 -4.36 -5.68
N GLN A 17 -3.20 -5.11 -5.32
CA GLN A 17 -2.25 -5.67 -6.26
C GLN A 17 -2.95 -6.58 -7.29
N ALA A 18 -3.80 -7.49 -6.83
CA ALA A 18 -4.53 -8.39 -7.74
C ALA A 18 -5.44 -7.63 -8.73
N VAL A 19 -6.11 -6.56 -8.28
CA VAL A 19 -6.93 -5.70 -9.16
C VAL A 19 -6.07 -4.98 -10.20
N LEU A 20 -4.95 -4.40 -9.78
CA LEU A 20 -4.04 -3.69 -10.68
C LEU A 20 -3.34 -4.62 -11.68
N ILE A 21 -2.99 -5.84 -11.26
CA ILE A 21 -2.45 -6.88 -12.15
C ILE A 21 -3.50 -7.28 -13.18
N LYS A 22 -4.73 -7.56 -12.74
CA LYS A 22 -5.84 -7.91 -13.65
C LYS A 22 -6.14 -6.81 -14.67
N ALA A 23 -5.87 -5.55 -14.32
CA ALA A 23 -6.08 -4.40 -15.19
C ALA A 23 -4.87 -4.04 -16.07
N ASP A 24 -3.76 -4.79 -16.00
CA ASP A 24 -2.47 -4.50 -16.64
C ASP A 24 -1.86 -3.13 -16.24
N LEU A 25 -2.10 -2.71 -15.00
CA LEU A 25 -1.67 -1.41 -14.46
C LEU A 25 -0.54 -1.51 -13.43
N TRP A 26 -0.26 -2.71 -12.91
CA TRP A 26 0.73 -2.91 -11.83
C TRP A 26 2.15 -2.47 -12.20
N SER A 27 2.55 -2.60 -13.47
CA SER A 27 3.87 -2.22 -13.97
C SER A 27 4.15 -0.71 -13.88
N TYR A 28 3.11 0.13 -13.93
CA TYR A 28 3.21 1.58 -13.70
C TYR A 28 3.35 1.90 -12.21
N VAL A 29 2.64 1.18 -11.35
CA VAL A 29 2.61 1.38 -9.90
C VAL A 29 3.90 0.91 -9.23
N SER A 30 4.42 -0.25 -9.65
CA SER A 30 5.73 -0.78 -9.21
C SER A 30 6.90 0.05 -9.74
N GLY A 31 6.69 0.79 -10.84
CA GLY A 31 7.73 1.54 -11.52
C GLY A 31 8.61 0.69 -12.45
N GLU A 32 8.16 -0.52 -12.80
CA GLU A 32 8.78 -1.33 -13.88
C GLU A 32 8.75 -0.57 -15.22
N ILE A 33 7.68 0.19 -15.48
CA ILE A 33 7.60 1.12 -16.62
C ILE A 33 7.80 2.55 -16.11
N PRO A 34 9.03 3.09 -16.14
CA PRO A 34 9.28 4.46 -15.74
C PRO A 34 8.67 5.45 -16.75
N LYS A 35 8.37 6.66 -16.28
CA LYS A 35 7.90 7.74 -17.15
C LYS A 35 8.97 8.04 -18.22
N PRO A 36 8.63 8.04 -19.52
CA PRO A 36 9.58 8.37 -20.57
C PRO A 36 10.12 9.79 -20.39
N THR A 37 11.42 9.97 -20.60
CA THR A 37 12.06 11.29 -20.53
C THR A 37 11.97 11.95 -21.91
N LEU A 38 11.54 13.20 -21.96
CA LEU A 38 11.54 13.98 -23.20
C LEU A 38 12.96 14.49 -23.47
N SER A 39 13.44 14.30 -24.70
CA SER A 39 14.69 14.91 -25.18
C SER A 39 14.52 16.44 -25.35
N GLU A 40 15.64 17.17 -25.49
CA GLU A 40 15.63 18.64 -25.66
C GLU A 40 14.81 19.12 -26.88
N LYS A 41 14.65 18.25 -27.89
CA LYS A 41 13.76 18.43 -29.04
C LYS A 41 12.82 17.24 -29.14
N PRO A 42 11.67 17.26 -28.45
CA PRO A 42 10.74 16.14 -28.42
C PRO A 42 10.29 15.80 -29.83
N THR A 43 10.51 14.55 -30.23
CA THR A 43 9.86 13.98 -31.41
C THR A 43 8.38 13.71 -31.12
N GLU A 44 7.55 13.71 -32.16
CA GLU A 44 6.13 13.36 -32.08
C GLU A 44 5.93 12.01 -31.35
N THR A 45 6.82 11.05 -31.61
CA THR A 45 6.80 9.71 -31.00
C THR A 45 7.05 9.75 -29.49
N GLU A 46 7.99 10.55 -29.00
CA GLU A 46 8.24 10.72 -27.56
C GLU A 46 7.07 11.40 -26.86
N ALA A 47 6.45 12.40 -27.49
CA ALA A 47 5.28 13.08 -26.96
C ALA A 47 4.06 12.14 -26.86
N ILE A 48 3.86 11.27 -27.86
CA ILE A 48 2.82 10.23 -27.84
C ILE A 48 3.08 9.21 -26.72
N ALA A 49 4.33 8.75 -26.58
CA ALA A 49 4.70 7.80 -25.53
C ALA A 49 4.47 8.36 -24.12
N VAL A 50 4.84 9.62 -23.86
CA VAL A 50 4.59 10.27 -22.56
C VAL A 50 3.09 10.45 -22.29
N LYS A 51 2.30 10.81 -23.30
CA LYS A 51 0.85 10.94 -23.15
C LYS A 51 0.20 9.60 -22.83
N GLU A 52 0.57 8.54 -23.53
CA GLU A 52 0.02 7.21 -23.26
C GLU A 52 0.44 6.68 -21.89
N TRP A 53 1.72 6.84 -21.51
CA TRP A 53 2.18 6.51 -20.17
C TRP A 53 1.38 7.26 -19.10
N THR A 54 1.20 8.57 -19.28
CA THR A 54 0.44 9.42 -18.34
C THR A 54 -1.00 8.96 -18.23
N ARG A 55 -1.63 8.56 -19.34
CA ARG A 55 -3.00 8.05 -19.36
C ARG A 55 -3.14 6.77 -18.51
N GLN A 56 -2.21 5.83 -18.67
CA GLN A 56 -2.22 4.58 -17.91
C GLN A 56 -1.88 4.79 -16.44
N ASP A 57 -0.89 5.64 -16.13
CA ASP A 57 -0.55 5.98 -14.74
C ASP A 57 -1.73 6.66 -14.02
N LEU A 58 -2.44 7.59 -14.67
CA LEU A 58 -3.64 8.21 -14.11
C LEU A 58 -4.77 7.21 -13.88
N LYS A 59 -4.92 6.22 -14.77
CA LYS A 59 -5.88 5.12 -14.58
C LYS A 59 -5.50 4.27 -13.37
N ALA A 60 -4.23 3.86 -13.26
CA ALA A 60 -3.71 3.11 -12.12
C ALA A 60 -3.89 3.87 -10.80
N ARG A 61 -3.56 5.17 -10.80
CA ARG A 61 -3.77 6.07 -9.66
C ARG A 61 -5.25 6.14 -9.27
N SER A 62 -6.15 6.24 -10.24
CA SER A 62 -7.59 6.32 -9.96
C SER A 62 -8.12 5.03 -9.32
N GLU A 63 -7.71 3.86 -9.83
CA GLU A 63 -8.04 2.56 -9.22
C GLU A 63 -7.55 2.47 -7.77
N ILE A 64 -6.31 2.90 -7.51
CA ILE A 64 -5.77 2.97 -6.14
C ILE A 64 -6.65 3.88 -5.29
N LEU A 65 -6.93 5.12 -5.72
CA LEU A 65 -7.71 6.10 -4.98
C LEU A 65 -9.15 5.62 -4.68
N LEU A 66 -9.78 4.89 -5.59
CA LEU A 66 -11.12 4.31 -5.40
C LEU A 66 -11.12 3.16 -4.40
N SER A 67 -9.98 2.46 -4.24
CA SER A 67 -9.84 1.36 -3.29
C SER A 67 -9.50 1.79 -1.85
N ILE A 68 -9.18 3.08 -1.61
CA ILE A 68 -8.83 3.62 -0.29
C ILE A 68 -10.03 4.30 0.39
N SER A 69 -10.12 4.21 1.72
CA SER A 69 -11.16 4.95 2.46
C SER A 69 -10.94 6.46 2.39
N ALA A 70 -12.03 7.24 2.49
CA ALA A 70 -11.99 8.71 2.49
C ALA A 70 -11.05 9.29 3.56
N SER A 71 -10.94 8.61 4.71
CA SER A 71 -10.03 8.99 5.81
C SER A 71 -8.55 8.89 5.44
N LYS A 72 -8.20 8.11 4.42
CA LYS A 72 -6.83 7.89 3.94
C LYS A 72 -6.49 8.75 2.72
N LEU A 73 -7.48 9.18 1.94
CA LEU A 73 -7.30 10.09 0.79
C LEU A 73 -6.56 11.38 1.15
N LYS A 74 -6.75 11.91 2.37
CA LYS A 74 -6.02 13.11 2.81
C LYS A 74 -4.50 12.96 2.79
N TYR A 75 -3.98 11.73 2.92
CA TYR A 75 -2.54 11.46 2.92
C TYR A 75 -1.95 11.31 1.52
N THR A 76 -2.78 11.23 0.48
CA THR A 76 -2.36 11.11 -0.93
C THR A 76 -2.33 12.46 -1.66
N ARG A 77 -2.71 13.55 -0.98
CA ARG A 77 -2.68 14.92 -1.53
C ARG A 77 -1.25 15.31 -1.90
N GLY A 78 -1.07 15.86 -3.10
CA GLY A 78 0.23 16.30 -3.63
C GLY A 78 1.08 15.17 -4.22
N ARG A 79 0.54 13.96 -4.40
CA ARG A 79 1.18 12.89 -5.16
C ARG A 79 0.67 12.88 -6.59
N GLU A 80 1.59 12.87 -7.54
CA GLU A 80 1.26 12.99 -8.96
C GLU A 80 1.12 11.62 -9.61
N THR A 81 2.05 10.69 -9.33
CA THR A 81 2.08 9.36 -9.95
C THR A 81 1.37 8.31 -9.12
N SER A 82 0.93 7.22 -9.78
CA SER A 82 0.37 6.05 -9.09
C SER A 82 1.37 5.40 -8.14
N LYS A 83 2.66 5.38 -8.52
CA LYS A 83 3.78 4.91 -7.69
C LYS A 83 3.93 5.71 -6.40
N ASP A 84 3.95 7.05 -6.46
CA ASP A 84 4.12 7.87 -5.26
C ASP A 84 2.95 7.70 -4.27
N VAL A 85 1.73 7.52 -4.81
CA VAL A 85 0.54 7.23 -4.02
C VAL A 85 0.69 5.88 -3.34
N TRP A 86 1.08 4.84 -4.09
CA TRP A 86 1.26 3.49 -3.58
C TRP A 86 2.31 3.43 -2.47
N GLU A 87 3.51 3.98 -2.72
CA GLU A 87 4.59 4.04 -1.73
C GLU A 87 4.13 4.77 -0.47
N LYS A 88 3.45 5.91 -0.61
CA LYS A 88 2.97 6.67 0.56
C LYS A 88 2.01 5.85 1.42
N ILE A 89 1.12 5.09 0.79
CA ILE A 89 0.16 4.23 1.48
C ILE A 89 0.88 3.04 2.11
N GLU A 90 1.88 2.47 1.44
CA GLU A 90 2.67 1.34 1.92
C GLU A 90 3.58 1.68 3.12
N TYR A 91 4.11 2.89 3.18
CA TYR A 91 4.92 3.35 4.30
C TYR A 91 4.09 3.83 5.50
N ALA A 92 2.83 4.27 5.31
CA ALA A 92 1.97 4.75 6.39
C ALA A 92 1.76 3.76 7.56
N PRO A 93 1.56 2.46 7.37
CA PRO A 93 1.42 1.49 8.47
C PRO A 93 2.74 1.19 9.18
N LYS A 94 3.91 1.55 8.63
CA LYS A 94 5.23 1.27 9.22
C LYS A 94 5.72 2.35 10.21
N GLY A 95 4.86 3.30 10.60
CA GLY A 95 5.24 4.42 11.45
C GLY A 95 5.41 4.09 12.95
N PRO A 96 6.22 4.87 13.70
CA PRO A 96 6.48 4.64 15.13
C PRO A 96 5.23 4.56 16.00
N ALA A 97 4.20 5.35 15.68
CA ALA A 97 2.93 5.35 16.41
C ALA A 97 2.20 4.00 16.31
N ARG A 98 2.21 3.35 15.14
CA ARG A 98 1.60 2.02 14.98
C ARG A 98 2.42 0.94 15.66
N MET A 99 3.75 1.08 15.66
CA MET A 99 4.65 0.17 16.39
C MET A 99 4.35 0.23 17.88
N ALA A 100 4.22 1.43 18.45
CA ALA A 100 3.87 1.61 19.86
C ALA A 100 2.49 1.03 20.21
N ILE A 101 1.50 1.14 19.31
CA ILE A 101 0.17 0.53 19.51
C ILE A 101 0.27 -0.99 19.52
N LEU A 102 0.96 -1.61 18.56
CA LEU A 102 1.12 -3.07 18.48
C LEU A 102 1.93 -3.61 19.66
N LEU A 103 3.00 -2.92 20.07
CA LEU A 103 3.77 -3.28 21.27
C LEU A 103 2.90 -3.21 22.52
N ARG A 104 2.07 -2.17 22.67
CA ARG A 104 1.14 -2.06 23.79
C ARG A 104 0.11 -3.18 23.76
N GLN A 105 -0.46 -3.51 22.60
CA GLN A 105 -1.40 -4.61 22.42
C GLN A 105 -0.76 -5.95 22.83
N LEU A 106 0.49 -6.20 22.40
CA LEU A 106 1.24 -7.40 22.77
C LEU A 106 1.48 -7.48 24.29
N LEU A 107 1.94 -6.39 24.91
CA LEU A 107 2.22 -6.34 26.35
C LEU A 107 0.97 -6.44 27.22
N GLN A 108 -0.17 -5.98 26.72
CA GLN A 108 -1.46 -6.02 27.43
C GLN A 108 -2.27 -7.28 27.12
N GLN A 109 -1.79 -8.14 26.21
CA GLN A 109 -2.50 -9.35 25.84
C GLN A 109 -2.46 -10.34 27.00
N LYS A 110 -3.61 -10.53 27.67
CA LYS A 110 -3.82 -11.59 28.67
C LYS A 110 -4.90 -12.52 28.16
N MET A 111 -4.72 -13.82 28.39
CA MET A 111 -5.77 -14.78 28.13
C MET A 111 -6.83 -14.66 29.23
N PRO A 112 -8.11 -14.43 28.89
CA PRO A 112 -9.17 -14.43 29.88
C PRO A 112 -9.36 -15.83 30.47
N GLU A 113 -9.83 -15.91 31.71
CA GLU A 113 -10.19 -17.19 32.33
C GLU A 113 -11.29 -17.87 31.52
N GLY A 114 -11.09 -19.14 31.17
CA GLY A 114 -11.98 -19.88 30.27
C GLY A 114 -11.81 -19.56 28.77
N GLY A 115 -10.84 -18.73 28.39
CA GLY A 115 -10.55 -18.40 27.00
C GLY A 115 -9.96 -19.55 26.18
N ASN A 116 -10.13 -19.49 24.86
CA ASN A 116 -9.55 -20.47 23.95
C ASN A 116 -8.05 -20.20 23.74
N VAL A 117 -7.22 -21.13 24.22
CA VAL A 117 -5.75 -21.05 24.11
C VAL A 117 -5.29 -20.95 22.64
N ARG A 118 -5.94 -21.68 21.72
CA ARG A 118 -5.55 -21.68 20.30
C ARG A 118 -5.80 -20.32 19.65
N GLU A 119 -6.95 -19.71 19.92
CA GLU A 119 -7.28 -18.37 19.41
C GLU A 119 -6.34 -17.31 20.01
N HIS A 120 -6.04 -17.42 21.30
CA HIS A 120 -5.10 -16.52 21.96
C HIS A 120 -3.70 -16.59 21.36
N ILE A 121 -3.19 -17.80 21.12
CA ILE A 121 -1.89 -18.03 20.46
C ILE A 121 -1.91 -17.51 19.02
N ALA A 122 -2.99 -17.74 18.26
CA ALA A 122 -3.11 -17.25 16.89
C ALA A 122 -3.03 -15.71 16.84
N HIS A 123 -3.80 -15.02 17.69
CA HIS A 123 -3.77 -13.55 17.78
C HIS A 123 -2.42 -13.01 18.24
N PHE A 124 -1.74 -13.71 19.17
CA PHE A 124 -0.39 -13.37 19.59
C PHE A 124 0.59 -13.41 18.40
N PHE A 125 0.62 -14.50 17.65
CA PHE A 125 1.49 -14.64 16.49
C PHE A 125 1.16 -13.65 15.38
N GLU A 126 -0.12 -13.34 15.16
CA GLU A 126 -0.52 -12.31 14.20
C GLU A 126 0.04 -10.93 14.57
N THR A 127 -0.02 -10.57 15.86
CA THR A 127 0.53 -9.30 16.36
C THR A 127 2.06 -9.26 16.23
N VAL A 128 2.75 -10.38 16.50
CA VAL A 128 4.21 -10.52 16.31
C VAL A 128 4.59 -10.42 14.83
N HIS A 129 3.88 -11.09 13.93
CA HIS A 129 4.12 -10.99 12.48
C HIS A 129 3.93 -9.56 11.97
N LYS A 130 2.91 -8.84 12.45
CA LYS A 130 2.70 -7.42 12.14
C LYS A 130 3.85 -6.53 12.62
N LEU A 131 4.42 -6.81 13.79
CA LEU A 131 5.59 -6.09 14.30
C LEU A 131 6.85 -6.38 13.45
N TYR A 132 7.04 -7.64 13.05
CA TYR A 132 8.17 -8.04 12.21
C TYR A 132 8.11 -7.38 10.81
N SER A 133 6.94 -7.34 10.18
CA SER A 133 6.76 -6.72 8.86
C SER A 133 6.95 -5.20 8.84
N MET A 134 6.85 -4.54 10.01
CA MET A 134 7.08 -3.11 10.17
C MET A 134 8.56 -2.74 10.29
N ASN A 135 9.43 -3.67 10.69
CA ASN A 135 10.81 -3.40 11.05
C ASN A 135 11.82 -3.90 10.00
N VAL A 136 11.50 -3.79 8.70
CA VAL A 136 12.25 -4.42 7.60
C VAL A 136 13.76 -4.15 7.70
N PRO A 137 14.60 -5.16 8.01
CA PRO A 137 15.99 -5.18 7.60
C PRO A 137 16.00 -5.79 6.19
N ILE A 138 16.23 -4.97 5.17
CA ILE A 138 16.55 -5.50 3.84
C ILE A 138 18.04 -5.86 3.90
N ASN A 139 18.32 -7.16 3.80
CA ASN A 139 19.66 -7.68 3.61
C ASN A 139 20.21 -7.26 2.24
#